data_AF-A0A353R6G9-F1
#
_entry.id   AF-A0A353R6G9-F1
#
_cell.length_a   1.000
_cell.length_b   1.000
_cell.length_c   1.000
_cell.angle_alpha   90.00
_cell.angle_beta   90.00
_cell.angle_gamma   90.00
#
_symmetry.space_group_name_H-M   'P 1'
#
loop_
_entity.id
_entity.type
_entity.pdbx_description
1 polymer ?
#
loop_
_entity_poly.entity_id
_entity_poly.type
_entity_poly.pdbx_seq_one_letter_code
_entity_poly.pdbx_strand_id
1 'polypeptide(L)' 'SQDMNIFQLILKNKKGCVIAVNKWDLLEKETNTLKEYTNGILARIAPFTDVPVIFTSVVKKQRIINVLEAAAKD' A
#
# COMPACT_ATOMS: atom_id res chain seq x y z
N SER A 1 16.59 -3.61 -3.23
CA SER A 1 16.64 -5.04 -3.63
C SER A 1 15.92 -5.99 -2.66
N GLN A 2 15.55 -5.57 -1.44
CA GLN A 2 14.74 -6.42 -0.53
C GLN A 2 13.25 -6.46 -0.90
N ASP A 3 12.64 -5.32 -1.23
CA ASP A 3 11.19 -5.25 -1.50
C ASP A 3 10.79 -6.17 -2.65
N MET A 4 11.56 -6.16 -3.75
CA MET A 4 11.32 -7.01 -4.91
C MET A 4 11.34 -8.51 -4.58
N ASN A 5 12.23 -8.95 -3.67
CA ASN A 5 12.29 -10.35 -3.25
C ASN A 5 11.05 -10.77 -2.45
N ILE A 6 10.54 -9.89 -1.59
CA ILE A 6 9.30 -10.13 -0.85
C ILE A 6 8.12 -10.20 -1.83
N PHE A 7 8.07 -9.32 -2.83
CA PHE A 7 7.04 -9.35 -3.87
C PHE A 7 7.10 -10.63 -4.72
N GLN A 8 8.28 -11.08 -5.12
CA GLN A 8 8.44 -12.37 -5.83
C GLN A 8 7.94 -13.56 -5.00
N LEU A 9 8.15 -13.53 -3.67
CA LEU A 9 7.65 -14.54 -2.77
C LEU A 9 6.12 -14.56 -2.73
N ILE A 10 5.48 -13.38 -2.66
CA ILE A 10 4.01 -13.25 -2.63
C ILE A 10 3.38 -13.80 -3.92
N LEU A 11 3.98 -13.49 -5.08
CA LEU A 11 3.54 -13.99 -6.38
C LEU A 11 3.68 -15.51 -6.49
N LYS A 12 4.82 -16.04 -6.08
CA LYS A 12 5.07 -17.50 -6.04
C LYS A 12 4.02 -18.22 -5.19
N ASN A 13 3.53 -17.57 -4.14
CA ASN A 13 2.53 -18.11 -3.23
C ASN A 13 1.07 -17.78 -3.63
N LYS A 14 0.84 -17.05 -4.73
CA LYS A 14 -0.50 -16.61 -5.20
C LYS A 14 -1.34 -15.96 -4.10
N LYS A 15 -0.72 -15.13 -3.25
CA LYS A 15 -1.41 -14.41 -2.17
C LYS A 15 -1.73 -12.99 -2.61
N GLY A 16 -2.91 -12.50 -2.26
CA GLY A 16 -3.25 -11.08 -2.39
C GLY A 16 -2.29 -10.22 -1.56
N CYS A 17 -1.91 -9.08 -2.09
CA CYS A 17 -1.04 -8.10 -1.41
C CYS A 17 -1.78 -6.78 -1.26
N VAL A 18 -1.57 -6.09 -0.15
CA VAL A 18 -2.05 -4.72 0.07
C VAL A 18 -0.87 -3.93 0.63
N ILE A 19 -0.59 -2.76 0.06
CA ILE A 19 0.52 -1.92 0.50
C ILE A 19 -0.03 -0.89 1.48
N ALA A 20 0.34 -1.00 2.75
CA ALA A 20 0.00 -0.02 3.77
C ALA A 20 1.16 0.95 4.00
N VAL A 21 0.97 2.23 3.66
CA VAL A 21 1.94 3.30 3.93
C VAL A 21 1.56 3.93 5.27
N ASN A 22 2.37 3.70 6.31
CA ASN A 22 2.14 4.25 7.64
C ASN A 22 2.81 5.63 7.82
N LYS A 23 2.41 6.37 8.85
CA LYS A 23 2.90 7.72 9.21
C LYS A 23 2.58 8.78 8.16
N TRP A 24 1.52 8.59 7.38
CA TRP A 24 1.08 9.56 6.36
C TRP A 24 0.69 10.93 6.95
N ASP A 25 0.51 11.03 8.26
CA ASP A 25 0.30 12.30 8.97
C ASP A 25 1.53 13.20 9.03
N LEU A 26 2.75 12.66 8.95
CA LEU A 26 4.00 13.43 9.09
C LEU A 26 4.45 14.10 7.79
N LEU A 27 3.81 13.79 6.67
CA LEU A 27 4.12 14.38 5.37
C LEU A 27 3.29 15.65 5.17
N GLU A 28 3.96 16.73 4.77
CA GLU A 28 3.29 17.90 4.20
C GLU A 28 2.63 17.50 2.88
N LYS A 29 1.35 17.81 2.76
CA LYS A 29 0.50 17.37 1.64
C LYS A 29 0.14 18.58 0.81
N GLU A 30 0.50 18.51 -0.46
CA GLU A 30 -0.10 19.33 -1.50
C GLU A 30 -1.20 18.54 -2.22
N THR A 31 -1.99 19.21 -3.05
CA THR A 31 -3.16 18.67 -3.75
C THR A 31 -2.88 17.36 -4.51
N ASN A 32 -1.63 17.13 -4.96
CA ASN A 32 -1.24 15.96 -5.78
C ASN A 32 -0.32 14.95 -5.08
N THR A 33 0.12 15.19 -3.84
CA THR A 33 1.12 14.36 -3.16
C THR A 33 0.69 12.90 -3.06
N LEU A 34 -0.59 12.62 -2.82
CA LEU A 34 -1.11 11.24 -2.74
C LEU A 34 -0.93 10.49 -4.08
N LYS A 35 -1.22 11.15 -5.19
CA LYS A 35 -1.12 10.55 -6.53
C LYS A 35 0.33 10.31 -6.91
N GLU A 36 1.22 11.25 -6.61
CA GLU A 36 2.67 11.13 -6.86
C GLU A 36 3.29 9.98 -6.07
N TYR A 37 2.98 9.87 -4.78
CA TYR A 37 3.45 8.75 -3.95
C TYR A 37 2.91 7.41 -4.44
N THR A 38 1.63 7.36 -4.81
CA THR A 38 1.02 6.14 -5.35
C THR A 38 1.73 5.73 -6.63
N ASN A 39 1.89 6.65 -7.58
CA ASN A 39 2.58 6.39 -8.84
C ASN A 39 4.06 6.00 -8.64
N GLY A 40 4.76 6.62 -7.70
CA GLY A 40 6.14 6.27 -7.37
C GLY A 40 6.28 4.88 -6.76
N ILE A 41 5.34 4.47 -5.91
CA ILE A 41 5.28 3.11 -5.36
C ILE A 41 4.98 2.12 -6.49
N LEU A 42 3.94 2.37 -7.29
CA LEU A 42 3.56 1.52 -8.42
C LEU A 42 4.69 1.36 -9.45
N ALA A 43 5.44 2.43 -9.72
CA ALA A 43 6.60 2.39 -10.61
C ALA A 43 7.76 1.56 -10.04
N ARG A 44 7.97 1.60 -8.72
CA ARG A 44 9.00 0.79 -8.04
C ARG A 44 8.67 -0.69 -7.98
N ILE A 45 7.37 -1.03 -7.93
CA ILE A 45 6.89 -2.41 -7.92
C ILE A 45 6.46 -2.89 -9.31
N ALA A 46 6.63 -2.07 -10.36
CA ALA A 46 6.32 -2.47 -11.73
C ALA A 46 7.04 -3.78 -12.10
N PRO A 47 6.38 -4.72 -12.80
CA PRO A 47 5.09 -4.60 -13.50
C PRO A 47 3.84 -4.80 -12.64
N PHE A 48 3.95 -4.92 -11.31
CA PHE A 48 2.84 -5.23 -10.41
C PHE A 48 2.04 -3.98 -10.03
N THR A 49 1.26 -3.44 -10.97
CA THR A 49 0.51 -2.18 -10.76
C THR A 49 -0.88 -2.36 -10.12
N ASP A 50 -1.36 -3.60 -10.00
CA ASP A 50 -2.73 -3.91 -9.59
C ASP A 50 -2.84 -4.24 -8.09
N VAL A 51 -2.17 -3.43 -7.27
CA VAL A 51 -2.09 -3.63 -5.82
C VAL A 51 -2.69 -2.41 -5.10
N PRO A 52 -3.68 -2.59 -4.21
CA PRO A 52 -4.27 -1.47 -3.49
C PRO A 52 -3.26 -0.86 -2.51
N VAL A 53 -3.06 0.47 -2.61
CA VAL A 53 -2.20 1.26 -1.73
C VAL A 53 -3.07 2.02 -0.72
N ILE A 54 -2.88 1.73 0.56
CA ILE A 54 -3.64 2.34 1.65
C ILE A 54 -2.70 3.20 2.47
N PHE A 55 -2.94 4.51 2.46
CA PHE A 55 -2.27 5.45 3.35
C PHE A 55 -2.95 5.44 4.73
N THR A 56 -2.16 5.15 5.76
CA THR A 56 -2.60 5.00 7.16
C THR A 56 -1.78 5.89 8.09
N SER A 57 -2.36 6.21 9.24
CA SER A 57 -1.69 6.88 10.36
C SER A 57 -2.03 6.12 11.63
N VAL A 58 -1.06 5.37 12.15
CA VAL A 58 -1.22 4.58 13.39
C VAL A 58 -1.53 5.48 14.60
N VAL A 59 -1.08 6.74 14.60
CA VAL A 59 -1.35 7.70 15.69
C VAL A 59 -2.83 8.11 15.74
N LYS A 60 -3.54 8.12 14.60
CA LYS A 60 -4.97 8.49 14.55
C LYS A 60 -5.95 7.32 14.65
N LYS A 61 -5.51 6.06 14.75
CA LYS A 61 -6.39 4.86 14.87
C LYS A 61 -7.58 4.82 13.88
N GLN A 62 -7.49 5.49 12.73
CA GLN A 62 -8.52 5.46 11.69
C GLN A 62 -8.07 4.50 10.59
N ARG A 63 -8.94 3.53 10.23
CA ARG A 63 -8.84 2.55 9.12
C ARG A 63 -8.25 1.15 9.37
N ILE A 64 -8.06 0.70 10.61
CA ILE A 64 -7.82 -0.75 10.84
C ILE A 64 -9.06 -1.59 10.45
N ILE A 65 -10.26 -1.05 10.67
CA ILE A 65 -11.53 -1.72 10.35
C ILE A 65 -11.72 -1.89 8.83
N ASN A 66 -11.37 -0.89 8.02
CA ASN A 66 -11.55 -0.96 6.57
C ASN A 66 -10.65 -2.02 5.89
N VAL A 67 -9.51 -2.36 6.49
CA VAL A 67 -8.61 -3.42 5.98
C VAL A 67 -9.21 -4.81 6.25
N LEU A 68 -9.85 -5.00 7.41
CA LEU A 68 -10.58 -6.23 7.72
C LEU A 68 -11.83 -6.40 6.83
N GLU A 69 -12.55 -5.32 6.54
CA GLU A 69 -13.73 -5.36 5.65
C GLU A 69 -13.35 -5.65 4.19
N ALA A 70 -12.21 -5.14 3.70
CA ALA A 70 -11.71 -5.44 2.36
C ALA A 70 -11.23 -6.90 2.21
N ALA A 71 -10.79 -7.52 3.31
CA ALA A 71 -10.35 -8.92 3.34
C ALA A 71 -11.49 -9.93 3.55
N ALA A 72 -12.64 -9.50 4.07
CA ALA A 72 -13.80 -10.35 4.33
C ALA A 72 -14.83 -10.38 3.19
N LYS A 73 -14.65 -9.54 2.17
CA LYS A 73 -15.48 -9.50 0.96
C LYS A 73 -14.83 -10.35 -0.13
N ASP A 74 -14.79 -11.66 0.13
CA ASP A 74 -14.67 -12.67 -0.92
C ASP A 74 -16.03 -12.88 -1.62
#